data_AF-A0A7J3I8E9-F1
#
_entry.id   AF-A0A7J3I8E9-F1
#
_cell.length_a   1.000
_cell.length_b   1.000
_cell.length_c   1.000
_cell.angle_alpha   90.00
_cell.angle_beta   90.00
_cell.angle_gamma   90.00
#
_symmetry.space_group_name_H-M   'P 1'
#
loop_
_entity.id
_entity.type
_entity.pdbx_description
1 polymer ?
#
loop_
_entity_poly.entity_id
_entity_poly.type
_entity_poly.pdbx_seq_one_letter_code
_entity_poly.pdbx_strand_id
1 'polypeptide(L)'
;MLNYIIDEVFSFREKKTLLHRKELLPLKIALFVASIAIPLATDLMIAVAYVVILWLVLLLLGLKRATLYIVFSTATLYLSLLLVALILQGDTGCIVRPLLTASATLSIGLLIFATLLPQHLTRFQILYLLSVIFNSVLREIRDAQIVLRARGETGFKYYLRIFTVSIEVALSRIDTLVDSLKARGIELR
;
A
#
# COMPACT_ATOMS: atom_id res chain seq x y z
N MET A 1 3.03 9.29 11.57
CA MET A 1 3.13 9.48 10.10
C MET A 1 2.19 8.52 9.35
N LEU A 2 2.19 7.23 9.68
CA LEU A 2 1.31 6.21 9.09
C LEU A 2 -0.19 6.58 9.09
N ASN A 3 -0.71 7.08 10.21
CA ASN A 3 -2.13 7.44 10.36
C ASN A 3 -2.59 8.47 9.31
N TYR A 4 -1.76 9.48 9.07
CA TYR A 4 -2.07 10.53 8.10
C TYR A 4 -2.04 10.03 6.65
N ILE A 5 -1.32 8.95 6.35
CA ILE A 5 -1.29 8.31 5.03
C ILE A 5 -2.56 7.48 4.84
N ILE A 6 -2.97 6.73 5.88
CA ILE A 6 -4.21 5.95 5.86
C ILE A 6 -5.41 6.89 5.63
N ASP A 7 -5.49 7.99 6.38
CA ASP A 7 -6.57 8.99 6.22
C ASP A 7 -6.56 9.63 4.82
N GLU A 8 -5.39 9.95 4.27
CA GLU A 8 -5.24 10.54 2.93
C GLU A 8 -5.69 9.56 1.83
N VAL A 9 -5.33 8.29 1.95
CA VAL A 9 -5.73 7.24 0.99
C VAL A 9 -7.24 6.96 1.07
N PHE A 10 -7.81 6.87 2.27
CA PHE A 10 -9.26 6.65 2.43
C PHE A 10 -10.08 7.86 1.95
N SER A 11 -9.66 9.08 2.28
CA SER A 11 -10.34 10.30 1.81
C SER A 11 -10.25 10.47 0.29
N PHE A 12 -9.15 10.06 -0.34
CA PHE A 12 -9.04 10.03 -1.80
C PHE A 12 -9.99 9.00 -2.42
N ARG A 13 -10.12 7.82 -1.80
CA ARG A 13 -11.00 6.75 -2.27
C ARG A 13 -12.49 7.08 -2.16
N GLU A 14 -12.86 7.91 -1.17
CA GLU A 14 -14.22 8.44 -1.02
C GLU A 14 -14.58 9.47 -2.11
N LYS A 15 -13.58 10.19 -2.65
CA LYS A 15 -13.76 11.04 -3.83
C LYS A 15 -13.88 10.15 -5.06
N LYS A 16 -15.11 9.91 -5.53
CA LYS A 16 -15.41 9.16 -6.76
C LYS A 16 -14.80 9.83 -8.00
N THR A 17 -13.52 9.61 -8.24
CA THR A 17 -12.79 10.07 -9.44
C THR A 17 -12.96 9.10 -10.61
N LEU A 18 -12.71 9.57 -11.83
CA LEU A 18 -12.74 8.77 -13.07
C LEU A 18 -11.85 7.51 -13.02
N LEU A 19 -10.81 7.52 -12.17
CA LEU A 19 -9.87 6.42 -11.96
C LEU A 19 -10.47 5.19 -11.27
N HIS A 20 -11.69 5.32 -10.71
CA HIS A 20 -12.43 4.23 -10.09
C HIS A 20 -13.22 3.39 -11.10
N ARG A 21 -13.15 3.63 -12.41
CA ARG A 21 -13.89 2.82 -13.39
C ARG A 21 -13.33 1.40 -13.49
N LYS A 22 -14.22 0.39 -13.50
CA LYS A 22 -13.89 -1.03 -13.68
C LYS A 22 -13.13 -1.31 -14.97
N GLU A 23 -13.43 -0.56 -16.03
CA GLU A 23 -12.80 -0.66 -17.36
C GLU A 23 -11.29 -0.37 -17.34
N LEU A 24 -10.79 0.32 -16.32
CA LEU A 24 -9.37 0.64 -16.17
C LEU A 24 -8.58 -0.46 -15.45
N LEU A 25 -9.21 -1.56 -15.04
CA LEU A 25 -8.53 -2.69 -14.40
C LEU A 25 -7.38 -3.29 -15.25
N PRO A 26 -7.53 -3.56 -16.57
CA PRO A 26 -6.40 -4.02 -17.38
C PRO A 26 -5.27 -3.00 -17.47
N LEU A 27 -5.58 -1.69 -17.55
CA LEU A 27 -4.58 -0.62 -17.53
C LEU A 27 -3.78 -0.64 -16.22
N LYS A 28 -4.45 -0.83 -15.08
CA LYS A 28 -3.80 -0.92 -13.76
C LYS A 28 -2.89 -2.15 -13.65
N ILE A 29 -3.30 -3.29 -14.20
CA ILE A 29 -2.44 -4.49 -14.26
C ILE A 29 -1.23 -4.22 -15.16
N ALA A 30 -1.43 -3.62 -16.34
CA ALA A 30 -0.34 -3.27 -17.23
C ALA A 30 0.65 -2.30 -16.57
N LEU A 31 0.15 -1.30 -15.83
CA LEU A 31 0.98 -0.39 -15.03
C LEU A 31 1.76 -1.14 -13.94
N PHE A 32 1.14 -2.10 -13.24
CA PHE A 32 1.83 -2.91 -12.23
C PHE A 32 2.93 -3.79 -12.83
N VAL A 33 2.71 -4.36 -14.01
CA VAL A 33 3.76 -5.12 -14.72
C VAL A 33 4.87 -4.15 -15.16
N ALA A 34 4.51 -2.96 -15.64
CA ALA A 34 5.46 -1.95 -16.07
C ALA A 34 6.35 -1.42 -14.93
N SER A 35 5.85 -1.30 -13.68
CA SER A 35 6.71 -0.91 -12.55
C SER A 35 7.79 -1.91 -12.20
N ILE A 36 7.63 -3.17 -12.60
CA ILE A 36 8.64 -4.20 -12.41
C ILE A 36 9.56 -4.25 -13.63
N ALA A 37 8.97 -4.31 -14.82
CA ALA A 37 9.70 -4.51 -16.07
C ALA A 37 10.60 -3.32 -16.42
N ILE A 38 10.12 -2.07 -16.29
CA ILE A 38 10.87 -0.89 -16.72
C ILE A 38 12.16 -0.74 -15.91
N PRO A 39 12.15 -0.70 -14.57
CA PRO A 39 13.39 -0.51 -13.81
C PRO A 39 14.42 -1.63 -13.97
N LEU A 40 13.97 -2.84 -14.32
CA LEU A 40 14.84 -4.00 -14.53
C LEU A 40 15.42 -4.05 -15.96
N ALA A 41 14.62 -3.76 -16.98
CA ALA A 41 14.97 -4.02 -18.37
C ALA A 41 15.56 -2.81 -19.12
N THR A 42 15.34 -1.58 -18.64
CA THR A 42 15.80 -0.38 -19.36
C THR A 42 17.10 0.18 -18.79
N ASP A 43 17.61 1.20 -19.48
CA ASP A 43 18.70 2.04 -18.98
C ASP A 43 18.34 2.71 -17.66
N LEU A 44 19.37 2.94 -16.84
CA LEU A 44 19.23 3.53 -15.50
C LEU A 44 18.53 4.90 -15.55
N MET A 45 18.86 5.73 -16.55
CA MET A 45 18.25 7.05 -16.73
C MET A 45 16.73 6.95 -16.97
N ILE A 46 16.31 6.00 -17.81
CA ILE A 46 14.89 5.77 -18.12
C ILE A 46 14.15 5.27 -16.87
N ALA A 47 14.76 4.35 -16.12
CA ALA A 47 14.21 3.83 -14.88
C ALA A 47 14.00 4.94 -13.83
N VAL A 48 14.98 5.83 -13.66
CA VAL A 48 14.89 6.98 -12.75
C VAL A 48 13.80 7.93 -13.20
N ALA A 49 13.77 8.31 -14.49
CA ALA A 49 12.74 9.21 -15.02
C ALA A 49 11.33 8.63 -14.81
N TYR A 50 11.16 7.33 -15.03
CA TYR A 50 9.89 6.64 -14.81
C TYR A 50 9.43 6.71 -13.34
N VAL A 51 10.32 6.45 -12.38
CA VAL A 51 10.00 6.54 -10.94
C VAL A 51 9.63 7.97 -10.54
N VAL A 52 10.36 8.96 -11.03
CA VAL A 52 10.06 10.38 -10.77
C VAL A 52 8.69 10.76 -11.33
N ILE A 53 8.35 10.30 -12.54
CA ILE A 53 7.02 10.52 -13.13
C ILE A 53 5.93 9.89 -12.24
N LEU A 54 6.13 8.68 -11.72
CA LEU A 54 5.17 8.05 -10.82
C LEU A 54 4.96 8.86 -9.53
N TRP A 55 6.02 9.40 -8.94
CA TRP A 55 5.91 10.28 -7.78
C TRP A 55 5.16 11.58 -8.10
N LEU A 56 5.42 12.18 -9.26
CA LEU A 56 4.68 13.36 -9.72
C LEU A 56 3.20 13.05 -9.92
N VAL A 57 2.86 11.91 -10.51
CA VAL A 57 1.46 11.46 -10.65
C VAL A 57 0.79 11.33 -9.28
N LEU A 58 1.43 10.70 -8.29
CA LEU A 58 0.87 10.59 -6.94
C LEU A 58 0.67 11.96 -6.27
N LEU A 59 1.60 12.90 -6.46
CA LEU A 59 1.47 14.27 -5.98
C LEU A 59 0.29 15.00 -6.62
N LEU A 60 0.10 14.86 -7.94
CA LEU A 60 -1.00 15.46 -8.69
C LEU A 60 -2.36 14.88 -8.28
N LEU A 61 -2.40 13.61 -7.89
CA LEU A 61 -3.60 12.97 -7.33
C LEU A 61 -3.91 13.43 -5.90
N GLY A 62 -3.04 14.24 -5.28
CA GLY A 62 -3.24 14.76 -3.93
C GLY A 62 -2.80 13.79 -2.82
N LEU A 63 -2.05 12.74 -3.15
CA LEU A 63 -1.46 11.77 -2.22
C LEU A 63 -0.07 12.25 -1.75
N LYS A 64 -0.02 13.46 -1.17
CA LYS A 64 1.23 14.17 -0.89
C LYS A 64 2.03 13.49 0.22
N ARG A 65 1.36 13.08 1.30
CA ARG A 65 2.05 12.48 2.47
C ARG A 65 2.50 11.07 2.16
N ALA A 66 1.67 10.31 1.43
CA ALA A 66 2.05 9.01 0.88
C ALA A 66 3.32 9.10 0.02
N THR A 67 3.36 10.06 -0.91
CA THR A 67 4.54 10.26 -1.79
C THR A 67 5.77 10.65 -1.00
N LEU A 68 5.65 11.60 -0.05
CA LEU A 68 6.77 11.99 0.81
C LEU A 68 7.32 10.83 1.62
N TYR A 69 6.45 9.95 2.13
CA TYR A 69 6.87 8.76 2.85
C TYR A 69 7.66 7.79 1.93
N ILE A 70 7.19 7.56 0.70
CA ILE A 70 7.90 6.71 -0.28
C ILE A 70 9.26 7.30 -0.62
N VAL A 71 9.33 8.60 -0.94
CA VAL A 71 10.58 9.29 -1.26
C VAL A 71 11.56 9.24 -0.09
N PHE A 72 11.10 9.55 1.12
CA PHE A 72 11.95 9.51 2.31
C PHE A 72 12.44 8.09 2.61
N SER A 73 11.54 7.09 2.59
CA SER A 73 11.90 5.69 2.84
C SER A 73 12.90 5.18 1.80
N THR A 74 12.68 5.46 0.52
CA THR A 74 13.58 5.04 -0.56
C THR A 74 14.93 5.75 -0.48
N ALA A 75 14.97 7.04 -0.13
CA ALA A 75 16.21 7.77 0.10
C ALA A 75 17.00 7.22 1.29
N THR A 76 16.34 6.90 2.40
CA THR A 76 17.01 6.31 3.57
C THR A 76 17.59 4.93 3.28
N LEU A 77 16.84 4.07 2.56
CA LEU A 77 17.32 2.75 2.14
C LEU A 77 18.44 2.85 1.11
N TYR A 78 18.36 3.82 0.20
CA TYR A 78 19.43 4.08 -0.76
C TYR A 78 20.73 4.48 -0.05
N LEU A 79 20.66 5.43 0.88
CA LEU A 79 21.83 5.87 1.66
C LEU A 79 22.44 4.73 2.47
N SER A 80 21.62 3.91 3.14
CA SER A 80 22.13 2.80 3.94
C SER A 80 22.80 1.73 3.08
N LEU A 81 22.18 1.36 1.95
CA LEU A 81 22.76 0.36 1.05
C LEU A 81 23.98 0.88 0.30
N LEU A 82 24.01 2.17 -0.06
CA LEU A 82 25.17 2.81 -0.67
C LEU A 82 26.37 2.82 0.29
N LEU A 83 26.17 3.11 1.57
CA LEU A 83 27.24 3.02 2.58
C LEU A 83 27.79 1.59 2.69
N VAL A 84 26.92 0.58 2.69
CA VAL A 84 27.34 -0.84 2.69
C VAL A 84 28.11 -1.19 1.41
N ALA A 85 27.66 -0.71 0.26
CA ALA A 85 28.33 -0.91 -1.03
C ALA A 85 29.76 -0.34 -1.02
N LEU A 86 29.92 0.88 -0.50
CA LEU A 86 31.22 1.55 -0.41
C LEU A 86 32.18 0.78 0.50
N ILE A 87 31.70 0.26 1.64
CA ILE A 87 32.51 -0.53 2.57
C ILE A 87 32.93 -1.86 1.94
N LEU A 88 32.03 -2.52 1.22
CA LEU A 88 32.26 -3.85 0.63
C LEU A 88 32.83 -3.79 -0.80
N GLN A 89 33.15 -2.61 -1.33
CA GLN A 89 33.56 -2.39 -2.72
C GLN A 89 32.58 -3.02 -3.74
N GLY A 90 31.28 -3.00 -3.43
CA GLY A 90 30.23 -3.57 -4.26
C GLY A 90 29.80 -2.65 -5.40
N ASP A 91 29.21 -3.24 -6.45
CA ASP A 91 28.65 -2.48 -7.56
C ASP A 91 27.37 -1.73 -7.14
N THR A 92 27.42 -0.40 -7.28
CA THR A 92 26.29 0.50 -7.01
C THR A 92 25.09 0.23 -7.93
N GLY A 93 25.31 -0.24 -9.17
CA GLY A 93 24.24 -0.54 -10.13
C GLY A 93 23.32 -1.67 -9.65
N CYS A 94 23.89 -2.67 -8.97
CA CYS A 94 23.17 -3.80 -8.38
C CYS A 94 22.27 -3.39 -7.21
N ILE A 95 22.50 -2.21 -6.61
CA ILE A 95 21.72 -1.69 -5.49
C ILE A 95 20.63 -0.74 -5.99
N VAL A 96 20.98 0.14 -6.94
CA VAL A 96 20.06 1.15 -7.47
C VAL A 96 18.86 0.50 -8.16
N ARG A 97 19.08 -0.54 -8.98
CA ARG A 97 17.99 -1.17 -9.76
C ARG A 97 16.89 -1.78 -8.87
N PRO A 98 17.19 -2.66 -7.89
CA PRO A 98 16.16 -3.17 -6.97
C PRO A 98 15.43 -2.08 -6.19
N LEU A 99 16.14 -1.01 -5.78
CA LEU A 99 15.54 0.13 -5.07
C LEU A 99 14.56 0.91 -5.95
N LEU A 100 14.90 1.15 -7.22
CA LEU A 100 14.00 1.77 -8.18
C LEU A 100 12.77 0.89 -8.44
N THR A 101 12.94 -0.43 -8.58
CA THR A 101 11.83 -1.38 -8.70
C THR A 101 10.93 -1.35 -7.47
N ALA A 102 11.50 -1.35 -6.26
CA ALA A 102 10.75 -1.28 -5.01
C ALA A 102 9.96 0.04 -4.90
N SER A 103 10.58 1.16 -5.26
CA SER A 103 9.92 2.48 -5.29
C SER A 103 8.75 2.52 -6.29
N ALA A 104 8.97 2.02 -7.51
CA ALA A 104 7.97 1.98 -8.56
C ALA A 104 6.78 1.09 -8.16
N THR A 105 7.05 -0.10 -7.63
CA THR A 105 6.01 -1.06 -7.21
C THR A 105 5.22 -0.55 -6.02
N LEU A 106 5.86 0.10 -5.03
CA LEU A 106 5.14 0.76 -3.93
C LEU A 106 4.25 1.90 -4.43
N SER A 107 4.77 2.73 -5.35
CA SER A 107 4.03 3.88 -5.89
C SER A 107 2.79 3.44 -6.67
N ILE A 108 2.93 2.46 -7.55
CA ILE A 108 1.81 1.91 -8.31
C ILE A 108 0.89 1.09 -7.42
N GLY A 109 1.43 0.30 -6.48
CA GLY A 109 0.64 -0.44 -5.51
C GLY A 109 -0.29 0.48 -4.71
N LEU A 110 0.22 1.64 -4.28
CA LEU A 110 -0.57 2.65 -3.59
C LEU A 110 -1.64 3.27 -4.51
N LEU A 111 -1.31 3.58 -5.76
CA LEU A 111 -2.26 4.08 -6.76
C LEU A 111 -3.39 3.07 -7.03
N ILE A 112 -3.04 1.80 -7.22
CA ILE A 112 -4.02 0.72 -7.44
C ILE A 112 -4.87 0.57 -6.20
N PHE A 113 -4.28 0.50 -5.02
CA PHE A 113 -5.03 0.38 -3.77
C PHE A 113 -6.00 1.55 -3.55
N ALA A 114 -5.56 2.77 -3.80
CA ALA A 114 -6.38 3.97 -3.66
C ALA A 114 -7.54 4.03 -4.67
N THR A 115 -7.39 3.43 -5.85
CA THR A 115 -8.37 3.55 -6.95
C THR A 115 -9.17 2.27 -7.22
N LEU A 116 -8.80 1.13 -6.64
CA LEU A 116 -9.45 -0.16 -6.85
C LEU A 116 -10.45 -0.43 -5.73
N LEU A 117 -11.75 -0.36 -6.06
CA LEU A 117 -12.82 -0.77 -5.16
C LEU A 117 -12.95 -2.30 -5.14
N PRO A 118 -13.31 -2.92 -3.99
CA PRO A 118 -13.42 -4.38 -3.90
C PRO A 118 -14.45 -4.93 -4.89
N GLN A 119 -15.51 -4.16 -5.19
CA GLN A 119 -16.56 -4.51 -6.15
C GLN A 119 -16.05 -4.82 -7.57
N HIS A 120 -14.87 -4.32 -7.97
CA HIS A 120 -14.29 -4.64 -9.27
C HIS A 120 -13.65 -6.03 -9.32
N LEU A 121 -13.35 -6.62 -8.16
CA LEU A 121 -12.71 -7.92 -8.02
C LEU A 121 -13.70 -9.08 -7.83
N THR A 122 -15.00 -8.85 -7.95
CA THR A 122 -16.04 -9.89 -7.74
C THR A 122 -15.87 -11.15 -8.58
N ARG A 123 -15.19 -11.04 -9.74
CA ARG A 123 -14.85 -12.18 -10.60
C ARG A 123 -13.84 -13.13 -9.96
N PHE A 124 -13.00 -12.64 -9.06
CA PHE A 124 -11.99 -13.41 -8.34
C PHE A 124 -12.36 -13.49 -6.87
N GLN A 125 -13.13 -14.50 -6.49
CA GLN A 125 -13.76 -14.62 -5.16
C GLN A 125 -12.75 -14.47 -4.00
N ILE A 126 -11.57 -15.08 -4.11
CA ILE A 126 -10.52 -15.00 -3.07
C ILE A 126 -9.98 -13.56 -2.96
N LEU A 127 -9.64 -12.92 -4.07
CA LEU A 127 -9.13 -11.54 -4.08
C LEU A 127 -10.19 -10.54 -3.62
N TYR A 128 -11.45 -10.77 -3.99
CA TYR A 128 -12.58 -10.00 -3.49
C TYR A 128 -12.67 -10.09 -1.97
N LEU A 129 -12.68 -11.31 -1.43
CA LEU A 129 -12.87 -11.57 -0.01
C LEU A 129 -11.69 -11.03 0.81
N LEU A 130 -10.47 -11.21 0.32
CA LEU A 130 -9.26 -10.61 0.89
C LEU A 130 -9.34 -9.09 0.88
N SER A 131 -9.75 -8.48 -0.24
CA SER A 131 -9.88 -7.02 -0.36
C SER A 131 -10.94 -6.45 0.59
N VAL A 132 -12.07 -7.15 0.78
CA VAL A 132 -13.14 -6.76 1.70
C VAL A 132 -12.65 -6.82 3.15
N ILE A 133 -12.04 -7.93 3.56
CA ILE A 133 -11.50 -8.10 4.92
C ILE A 133 -10.44 -7.05 5.20
N PHE A 134 -9.46 -6.92 4.29
CA PHE A 134 -8.37 -5.97 4.45
C PHE A 134 -8.88 -4.53 4.56
N ASN A 135 -9.87 -4.15 3.75
CA ASN A 135 -10.48 -2.83 3.82
C ASN A 135 -11.27 -2.60 5.13
N SER A 136 -11.97 -3.62 5.63
CA SER A 136 -12.67 -3.56 6.91
C SER A 136 -11.70 -3.38 8.07
N VAL A 137 -10.64 -4.20 8.10
CA VAL A 137 -9.59 -4.14 9.13
C VAL A 137 -8.92 -2.77 9.14
N LEU A 138 -8.56 -2.24 7.96
CA LEU A 138 -7.96 -0.90 7.88
C LEU A 138 -8.88 0.21 8.37
N ARG A 139 -10.20 0.12 8.10
CA ARG A 139 -11.17 1.08 8.62
C ARG A 139 -11.30 1.01 10.14
N GLU A 140 -11.36 -0.19 10.71
CA GLU A 140 -11.38 -0.37 12.17
C GLU A 140 -10.09 0.09 12.85
N ILE A 141 -8.92 -0.15 12.24
CA ILE A 141 -7.65 0.38 12.74
C ILE A 141 -7.69 1.91 12.74
N ARG A 142 -8.21 2.54 11.68
CA ARG A 142 -8.37 4.00 11.61
C ARG A 142 -9.30 4.50 12.73
N ASP A 143 -10.45 3.86 12.92
CA ASP A 143 -11.41 4.28 13.92
C ASP A 143 -10.86 4.08 15.35
N ALA A 144 -10.15 2.98 15.61
CA ALA A 144 -9.42 2.74 16.86
C ALA A 144 -8.34 3.80 17.09
N GLN A 145 -7.59 4.19 16.05
CA GLN A 145 -6.60 5.26 16.13
C GLN A 145 -7.21 6.60 16.54
N ILE A 146 -8.39 6.94 16.00
CA ILE A 146 -9.13 8.17 16.34
C ILE A 146 -9.55 8.12 17.82
N VAL A 147 -10.10 7.00 18.28
CA VAL A 147 -10.54 6.81 19.67
C VAL A 147 -9.37 6.91 20.65
N LEU A 148 -8.25 6.22 20.37
CA LEU A 148 -7.07 6.25 21.23
C LEU A 148 -6.46 7.66 21.31
N ARG A 149 -6.46 8.39 20.19
CA ARG A 149 -5.99 9.78 20.16
C ARG A 149 -6.93 10.73 20.90
N ALA A 150 -8.25 10.53 20.82
CA ALA A 150 -9.23 11.30 21.59
C ALA A 150 -9.08 11.08 23.10
N ARG A 151 -8.60 9.90 23.52
CA ARG A 151 -8.24 9.59 24.91
C ARG A 151 -6.89 10.20 25.34
N GLY A 152 -6.18 10.89 24.45
CA GLY A 152 -4.89 11.51 24.74
C GLY A 152 -3.71 10.53 24.78
N GLU A 153 -3.87 9.30 24.28
CA GLU A 153 -2.76 8.34 24.27
C GLU A 153 -1.68 8.75 23.25
N THR A 154 -0.43 8.81 23.69
CA THR A 154 0.73 9.19 22.86
C THR A 154 1.93 8.24 23.07
N GLY A 155 2.91 8.35 22.17
CA GLY A 155 4.19 7.66 22.30
C GLY A 155 4.13 6.15 22.03
N PHE A 156 5.04 5.39 22.65
CA PHE A 156 5.18 3.96 22.39
C PHE A 156 3.93 3.14 22.79
N LYS A 157 3.32 3.50 23.93
CA LYS A 157 2.09 2.84 24.44
C LYS A 157 0.94 2.92 23.43
N TYR A 158 0.79 4.06 22.75
CA TYR A 158 -0.21 4.26 21.70
C TYR A 158 0.00 3.28 20.53
N TYR A 159 1.23 3.15 20.03
CA TYR A 159 1.53 2.25 18.92
C TYR A 159 1.36 0.77 19.30
N LEU A 160 1.79 0.39 20.50
CA LEU A 160 1.64 -0.98 20.99
C LEU A 160 0.15 -1.34 21.11
N ARG A 161 -0.67 -0.41 21.58
CA ARG A 161 -2.13 -0.60 21.69
C ARG A 161 -2.82 -0.68 20.34
N ILE A 162 -2.40 0.12 19.35
CA ILE A 162 -2.87 -0.02 17.98
C ILE A 162 -2.53 -1.40 17.43
N PHE A 163 -1.31 -1.87 17.68
CA PHE A 163 -0.88 -3.18 17.22
C PHE A 163 -1.72 -4.30 17.83
N THR A 164 -1.93 -4.30 19.15
CA THR A 164 -2.78 -5.31 19.80
C THR A 164 -4.22 -5.26 19.30
N VAL A 165 -4.80 -4.06 19.21
CA VAL A 165 -6.17 -3.87 18.69
C VAL A 165 -6.27 -4.34 17.24
N SER A 166 -5.24 -4.10 16.41
CA SER A 166 -5.25 -4.54 15.01
C SER A 166 -5.29 -6.07 14.87
N ILE A 167 -4.62 -6.79 15.77
CA ILE A 167 -4.66 -8.26 15.82
C ILE A 167 -6.02 -8.74 16.29
N GLU A 168 -6.56 -8.18 17.37
CA GLU A 168 -7.89 -8.53 17.89
C GLU A 168 -8.98 -8.31 16.84
N VAL A 169 -8.94 -7.18 16.14
CA VAL A 169 -9.83 -6.87 15.02
C VAL A 169 -9.71 -7.90 13.91
N ALA A 170 -8.49 -8.25 13.50
CA ALA A 170 -8.28 -9.22 12.43
C ALA A 170 -8.81 -10.62 12.82
N LEU A 171 -8.55 -11.08 14.03
CA LEU A 171 -9.04 -12.36 14.55
C LEU A 171 -10.57 -12.37 14.63
N SER A 172 -11.18 -11.34 15.21
CA SER A 172 -12.63 -11.22 15.30
C SER A 172 -13.30 -11.22 13.91
N ARG A 173 -12.67 -10.57 12.91
CA ARG A 173 -13.18 -10.60 11.53
C ARG A 173 -13.07 -11.97 10.87
N ILE A 174 -12.01 -12.72 11.16
CA ILE A 174 -11.90 -14.12 10.70
C ILE A 174 -13.01 -14.96 11.33
N ASP A 175 -13.24 -14.85 12.64
CA ASP A 175 -14.27 -15.61 13.34
C ASP A 175 -15.67 -15.30 12.79
N THR A 176 -16.01 -14.02 12.62
CA THR A 176 -17.30 -13.63 12.01
C THR A 176 -17.45 -14.13 10.57
N LEU A 177 -16.37 -14.19 9.80
CA LEU A 177 -16.40 -14.73 8.45
C LEU A 177 -16.64 -16.24 8.48
N VAL A 178 -15.92 -16.97 9.34
CA VAL A 178 -16.07 -18.42 9.55
C VAL A 178 -17.50 -18.74 9.97
N ASP A 179 -18.06 -18.00 10.93
CA ASP A 179 -19.44 -18.19 11.39
C ASP A 179 -20.45 -17.90 10.27
N SER A 180 -20.22 -16.86 9.45
CA SER A 180 -21.08 -16.56 8.31
C SER A 180 -21.03 -17.65 7.22
N LEU A 181 -19.87 -18.28 7.02
CA LEU A 181 -19.67 -19.36 6.05
C LEU A 181 -20.31 -20.67 6.57
N LYS A 182 -20.14 -20.98 7.86
CA LYS A 182 -20.82 -22.08 8.53
C LYS A 182 -22.34 -21.93 8.49
N ALA A 183 -22.87 -20.74 8.76
CA ALA A 183 -24.31 -20.44 8.67
C ALA A 183 -24.87 -20.62 7.24
N ARG A 184 -24.01 -20.56 6.22
CA ARG A 184 -24.35 -20.82 4.80
C ARG A 184 -24.10 -22.27 4.38
N GLY A 185 -23.75 -23.16 5.32
CA GLY A 185 -23.49 -24.57 5.06
C GLY A 185 -22.14 -24.87 4.39
N ILE A 186 -21.20 -23.91 4.40
CA ILE A 186 -19.86 -24.10 3.83
C ILE A 186 -18.93 -24.56 4.96
N GLU A 187 -18.58 -25.84 4.96
CA GLU A 187 -17.61 -26.41 5.88
C GLU A 187 -16.19 -26.04 5.45
N LEU A 188 -15.50 -25.24 6.28
CA LEU A 188 -14.06 -25.01 6.17
C LEU A 188 -13.34 -26.20 6.82
N ARG A 189 -12.83 -27.13 6.01
CA ARG A 189 -11.90 -28.18 6.45
C ARG A 189 -10.46 -27.70 6.37
#